data_AF-H2Y668-F1
#
_entry.id   AF-H2Y668-F1
#
_cell.length_a   1.000
_cell.length_b   1.000
_cell.length_c   1.000
_cell.angle_alpha   90.00
_cell.angle_beta   90.00
_cell.angle_gamma   90.00
#
_symmetry.space_group_name_H-M   'P 1'
#
loop_
_entity.id
_entity.type
_entity.pdbx_description
1 polymer ?
#
loop_
_entity_poly.entity_id
_entity_poly.type
_entity_poly.pdbx_seq_one_letter_code
_entity_poly.pdbx_strand_id
1 'polypeptide(L)'
;MSACFFDCNGDFVRDGPWYTMCVDDRWTRAVPVCRLHSVDVTLINIVSRMSSSEVEISFPAISQAASYDIYDAITISTNEPYAASFSFVVERPNVSGSIYNLQPNSSYMVRIVAVDDDGTRGYPSEPFIIHTARGSISDKI
;
A
#
# COMPACT_ATOMS: atom_id res chain seq x y z
N MET A 1 -25.14 -28.57 -11.50
CA MET A 1 -24.73 -27.65 -10.43
C MET A 1 -23.21 -27.68 -10.36
N SER A 2 -22.57 -26.54 -10.57
CA SER A 2 -21.10 -26.43 -10.52
C SER A 2 -20.70 -25.69 -9.25
N ALA A 3 -19.63 -26.13 -8.61
CA ALA A 3 -19.07 -25.47 -7.43
C ALA A 3 -17.57 -25.21 -7.66
N CYS A 4 -17.13 -24.01 -7.31
CA CYS A 4 -15.72 -23.64 -7.28
C CYS A 4 -15.31 -23.53 -5.81
N PHE A 5 -14.20 -24.19 -5.47
CA PHE A 5 -13.57 -24.12 -4.16
C PHE A 5 -12.29 -23.31 -4.30
N PHE A 6 -12.06 -22.39 -3.38
CA PHE A 6 -10.93 -21.48 -3.43
C PHE A 6 -9.99 -21.79 -2.28
N ASP A 7 -8.72 -21.95 -2.61
CA ASP A 7 -7.65 -22.09 -1.64
C ASP A 7 -6.55 -21.08 -1.98
N CYS A 8 -5.77 -20.71 -0.97
CA CYS A 8 -4.64 -19.82 -1.14
C CYS A 8 -3.35 -20.61 -0.90
N ASN A 9 -2.36 -20.41 -1.76
CA ASN A 9 -1.07 -21.06 -1.60
C ASN A 9 -0.32 -20.45 -0.41
N GLY A 10 0.56 -21.20 0.25
CA GLY A 10 1.53 -20.66 1.21
C GLY A 10 0.94 -19.88 2.39
N ASP A 11 1.49 -18.69 2.67
CA ASP A 11 1.13 -17.83 3.82
C ASP A 11 -0.03 -16.86 3.52
N PHE A 12 -0.75 -17.11 2.43
CA PHE A 12 -1.86 -16.28 2.00
C PHE A 12 -3.15 -16.73 2.68
N VAL A 13 -3.89 -15.77 3.22
CA VAL A 13 -5.24 -15.98 3.72
C VAL A 13 -6.27 -15.46 2.73
N ARG A 14 -7.26 -16.31 2.53
CA ARG A 14 -8.42 -16.04 1.70
C ARG A 14 -9.30 -14.99 2.37
N ASP A 15 -9.38 -13.82 1.75
CA ASP A 15 -10.35 -12.78 2.05
C ASP A 15 -11.62 -13.04 1.23
N GLY A 16 -12.64 -13.58 1.90
CA GLY A 16 -13.93 -13.93 1.29
C GLY A 16 -14.30 -15.42 1.40
N PRO A 17 -15.31 -15.87 0.64
CA PRO A 17 -15.89 -17.20 0.81
C PRO A 17 -14.97 -18.30 0.27
N TRP A 18 -14.93 -19.44 0.95
CA TRP A 18 -14.12 -20.61 0.55
C TRP A 18 -14.67 -21.38 -0.65
N TYR A 19 -15.91 -21.09 -1.05
CA TYR A 19 -16.52 -21.65 -2.24
C TYR A 19 -17.62 -20.74 -2.78
N THR A 20 -17.94 -20.92 -4.06
CA THR A 20 -19.14 -20.37 -4.70
C THR A 20 -19.78 -21.42 -5.59
N MET A 21 -21.10 -21.44 -5.64
CA MET A 21 -21.89 -22.33 -6.50
C MET A 21 -22.54 -21.53 -7.63
N CYS A 22 -22.66 -22.16 -8.80
CA CYS A 22 -23.44 -21.64 -9.93
C CYS A 22 -24.86 -22.23 -9.89
N VAL A 23 -25.85 -21.37 -9.73
CA VAL A 23 -27.28 -21.68 -9.74
C VAL A 23 -27.96 -20.70 -10.69
N ASP A 24 -28.72 -21.20 -11.66
CA ASP A 24 -29.41 -20.39 -12.69
C ASP A 24 -28.49 -19.34 -13.35
N ASP A 25 -27.32 -19.80 -13.80
CA ASP A 25 -26.27 -18.99 -14.43
C ASP A 25 -25.74 -17.82 -13.58
N ARG A 26 -25.91 -17.89 -12.26
CA ARG A 26 -25.42 -16.89 -11.30
C ARG A 26 -24.57 -17.51 -10.20
N TRP A 27 -23.46 -16.86 -9.88
CA TRP A 27 -22.64 -17.20 -8.73
C TRP A 27 -23.31 -16.75 -7.44
N THR A 28 -23.52 -17.71 -6.54
CA THR A 28 -24.13 -17.48 -5.22
C THR A 28 -23.33 -16.55 -4.31
N ARG A 29 -22.02 -16.45 -4.55
CA ARG A 29 -21.08 -15.61 -3.79
C ARG A 29 -19.99 -15.02 -4.70
N ALA A 30 -19.43 -13.88 -4.31
CA ALA A 30 -18.29 -13.26 -4.98
C ALA A 30 -17.04 -14.17 -4.92
N VAL A 31 -16.17 -14.05 -5.92
CA VAL A 31 -14.86 -14.72 -5.93
C VAL A 31 -13.97 -14.08 -4.86
N PRO A 32 -13.39 -14.86 -3.93
CA PRO A 32 -12.51 -14.32 -2.89
C PRO A 32 -11.17 -13.88 -3.48
N VAL A 33 -10.41 -13.11 -2.69
CA VAL A 33 -9.04 -12.69 -3.02
C VAL A 33 -8.09 -13.31 -2.02
N CYS A 34 -6.94 -13.81 -2.46
CA CYS A 34 -5.87 -14.21 -1.56
C CYS A 34 -5.08 -12.96 -1.14
N ARG A 35 -4.84 -12.80 0.17
CA ARG A 35 -4.02 -11.72 0.73
C ARG A 35 -2.94 -12.33 1.61
N LEU A 36 -1.77 -11.72 1.64
CA LEU A 36 -0.70 -12.14 2.56
C LEU A 36 -1.17 -11.93 4.02
N HIS A 37 -1.23 -12.99 4.86
CA HIS A 37 -1.82 -12.91 6.21
C HIS A 37 -0.90 -12.30 7.26
N SER A 38 0.38 -12.12 6.98
CA SER A 38 1.26 -11.42 7.89
C SER A 38 2.46 -10.91 7.12
N VAL A 39 2.52 -9.62 6.87
CA VAL A 39 3.52 -8.73 7.48
C VAL A 39 2.94 -7.33 7.33
N ASP A 40 2.22 -6.84 8.33
CA ASP A 40 1.85 -5.43 8.33
C ASP A 40 3.15 -4.62 8.34
N VAL A 41 3.25 -3.60 7.47
CA VAL A 41 4.28 -2.58 7.60
C VAL A 41 3.94 -1.78 8.87
N THR A 42 4.34 -2.29 10.03
CA THR A 42 3.95 -1.75 11.35
C THR A 42 4.85 -0.61 11.81
N LEU A 43 6.05 -0.51 11.25
CA LEU A 43 7.05 0.45 11.64
C LEU A 43 7.56 1.19 10.40
N ILE A 44 7.10 2.43 10.25
CA ILE A 44 7.53 3.34 9.18
C ILE A 44 8.25 4.51 9.83
N ASN A 45 9.53 4.64 9.49
CA ASN A 45 10.38 5.73 9.94
C ASN A 45 10.46 6.78 8.84
N ILE A 46 10.24 8.04 9.20
CA ILE A 46 10.50 9.18 8.31
C ILE A 46 12.00 9.49 8.42
N VAL A 47 12.72 9.36 7.31
CA VAL A 47 14.19 9.30 7.31
C VAL A 47 14.82 10.69 7.24
N SER A 48 14.25 11.60 6.45
CA SER A 48 14.87 12.89 6.16
C SER A 48 13.92 14.09 6.27
N ARG A 49 14.47 15.27 5.98
CA ARG A 49 13.76 16.55 6.09
C ARG A 49 12.65 16.59 5.05
N MET A 50 11.43 16.84 5.52
CA MET A 50 10.26 17.05 4.67
C MET A 50 10.59 18.06 3.57
N SER A 51 10.46 17.64 2.31
CA SER A 51 10.43 18.53 1.16
C SER A 51 9.00 19.08 0.99
N SER A 52 8.85 20.08 0.13
CA SER A 52 7.53 20.58 -0.24
C SER A 52 6.74 19.61 -1.12
N SER A 53 7.38 18.62 -1.74
CA SER A 53 6.73 17.67 -2.64
C SER A 53 7.18 16.23 -2.47
N GLU A 54 8.07 15.97 -1.52
CA GLU A 54 8.68 14.66 -1.31
C GLU A 54 8.89 14.38 0.19
N VAL A 55 8.70 13.12 0.59
CA VAL A 55 9.00 12.64 1.94
C VAL A 55 9.70 11.28 1.83
N GLU A 56 10.89 11.17 2.42
CA GLU A 56 11.65 9.92 2.48
C GLU A 56 11.24 9.09 3.70
N ILE A 57 11.03 7.80 3.47
CA ILE A 57 10.60 6.83 4.47
C ILE A 57 11.47 5.57 4.41
N SER A 58 11.50 4.84 5.53
CA SER A 58 12.07 3.50 5.59
C SER A 58 11.24 2.58 6.48
N PHE A 59 11.21 1.30 6.15
CA PHE A 59 10.49 0.28 6.91
C PHE A 59 11.10 -1.11 6.68
N PRO A 60 10.83 -2.08 7.57
CA PRO A 60 11.33 -3.45 7.40
C PRO A 60 10.82 -4.10 6.11
N ALA A 61 11.70 -4.78 5.39
CA ALA A 61 11.36 -5.53 4.19
C ALA A 61 10.58 -6.80 4.55
N ILE A 62 9.47 -7.00 3.85
CA ILE A 62 8.63 -8.19 3.89
C ILE A 62 9.27 -9.27 3.00
N SER A 63 9.48 -10.47 3.54
CA SER A 63 10.27 -11.49 2.85
C SER A 63 9.69 -11.93 1.50
N GLN A 64 8.36 -11.93 1.39
CA GLN A 64 7.57 -12.36 0.24
C GLN A 64 7.17 -11.20 -0.70
N ALA A 65 7.51 -9.96 -0.36
CA ALA A 65 7.19 -8.82 -1.20
C ALA A 65 8.26 -8.63 -2.28
N ALA A 66 7.82 -8.60 -3.53
CA ALA A 66 8.61 -8.22 -4.69
C ALA A 66 8.64 -6.70 -4.86
N SER A 67 7.54 -6.02 -4.54
CA SER A 67 7.41 -4.57 -4.60
C SER A 67 6.46 -4.02 -3.53
N TYR A 68 6.32 -2.69 -3.50
CA TYR A 68 5.47 -1.96 -2.57
C TYR A 68 4.75 -0.83 -3.32
N ASP A 69 3.45 -0.70 -3.08
CA ASP A 69 2.61 0.36 -3.66
C ASP A 69 2.04 1.25 -2.54
N ILE A 70 1.76 2.51 -2.88
CA ILE A 70 0.84 3.34 -2.09
C ILE A 70 -0.57 2.83 -2.33
N TYR A 71 -1.24 2.42 -1.25
CA TYR A 71 -2.64 2.01 -1.32
C TYR A 71 -3.58 3.20 -1.34
N ASP A 72 -3.37 4.14 -0.41
CA ASP A 72 -4.05 5.42 -0.37
C ASP A 72 -3.12 6.51 0.16
N ALA A 73 -3.31 7.73 -0.34
CA ALA A 73 -2.72 8.95 0.17
C ALA A 73 -3.82 10.00 0.24
N ILE A 74 -4.28 10.30 1.45
CA ILE A 74 -5.47 11.13 1.70
C ILE A 74 -5.05 12.38 2.45
N THR A 75 -5.46 13.55 1.96
CA THR A 75 -5.15 14.81 2.63
C THR A 75 -5.97 14.92 3.93
N ILE A 76 -5.32 15.13 5.07
CA ILE A 76 -6.00 15.10 6.39
C ILE A 76 -7.01 16.24 6.55
N SER A 77 -6.73 17.40 5.96
CA SER A 77 -7.59 18.59 6.08
C SER A 77 -8.90 18.48 5.29
N THR A 78 -8.88 17.81 4.14
CA THR A 78 -10.01 17.75 3.21
C THR A 78 -10.58 16.35 3.03
N ASN A 79 -9.87 15.32 3.51
CA ASN A 79 -10.16 13.92 3.26
C ASN A 79 -10.19 13.55 1.76
N GLU A 80 -9.51 14.32 0.91
CA GLU A 80 -9.45 14.10 -0.53
C GLU A 80 -8.27 13.18 -0.90
N PRO A 81 -8.48 12.19 -1.79
CA PRO A 81 -7.41 11.34 -2.27
C PRO A 81 -6.45 12.13 -3.16
N TYR A 82 -5.18 11.76 -3.10
CA TYR A 82 -4.11 12.42 -3.83
C TYR A 82 -3.25 11.41 -4.58
N ALA A 83 -2.88 11.74 -5.83
CA ALA A 83 -2.06 10.88 -6.68
C ALA A 83 -0.57 11.01 -6.30
N ALA A 84 -0.21 10.46 -5.15
CA ALA A 84 1.18 10.31 -4.74
C ALA A 84 1.84 9.14 -5.49
N SER A 85 3.15 9.21 -5.65
CA SER A 85 3.94 8.13 -6.25
C SER A 85 5.01 7.68 -5.28
N PHE A 86 5.43 6.42 -5.40
CA PHE A 86 6.42 5.84 -4.50
C PHE A 86 7.55 5.20 -5.29
N SER A 87 8.77 5.60 -4.97
CA SER A 87 10.00 4.94 -5.41
C SER A 87 10.67 4.32 -4.21
N PHE A 88 11.25 3.14 -4.38
CA PHE A 88 11.90 2.44 -3.29
C PHE A 88 13.09 1.62 -3.76
N VAL A 89 13.97 1.33 -2.82
CA VAL A 89 15.09 0.40 -2.94
C VAL A 89 14.93 -0.61 -1.81
N VAL A 90 14.93 -1.90 -2.17
CA VAL A 90 14.89 -3.00 -1.19
C VAL A 90 16.32 -3.40 -0.86
N GLU A 91 16.78 -3.03 0.33
CA GLU A 91 18.07 -3.42 0.89
C GLU A 91 17.84 -4.26 2.15
N ARG A 92 17.67 -5.57 1.99
CA ARG A 92 17.33 -6.46 3.12
C ARG A 92 18.31 -6.23 4.28
N PRO A 93 17.81 -5.94 5.51
CA PRO A 93 16.45 -6.21 5.98
C PRO A 93 15.43 -5.07 5.82
N ASN A 94 15.75 -3.96 5.17
CA ASN A 94 14.90 -2.77 5.09
C ASN A 94 14.53 -2.40 3.66
N VAL A 95 13.52 -1.55 3.55
CA VAL A 95 13.16 -0.81 2.35
C VAL A 95 13.35 0.66 2.68
N SER A 96 13.98 1.40 1.77
CA SER A 96 14.07 2.85 1.83
C SER A 96 13.46 3.41 0.56
N GLY A 97 12.73 4.51 0.66
CA GLY A 97 12.05 5.07 -0.50
C GLY A 97 11.53 6.48 -0.29
N SER A 98 11.07 7.08 -1.38
CA SER A 98 10.52 8.43 -1.39
C SER A 98 9.09 8.42 -1.90
N ILE A 99 8.21 9.06 -1.15
CA ILE A 99 6.87 9.42 -1.61
C ILE A 99 6.97 10.80 -2.26
N TYR A 100 6.64 10.91 -3.54
CA TYR A 100 6.76 12.15 -4.32
C TYR A 100 5.44 12.56 -4.98
N ASN A 101 5.49 13.69 -5.69
CA ASN A 101 4.36 14.42 -6.27
C ASN A 101 3.43 15.09 -5.25
N LEU A 102 3.79 15.16 -3.97
CA LEU A 102 2.93 15.72 -2.92
C LEU A 102 2.74 17.24 -3.07
N GLN A 103 1.62 17.78 -2.56
CA GLN A 103 1.43 19.22 -2.49
C GLN A 103 2.20 19.83 -1.31
N PRO A 104 2.75 21.05 -1.46
CA PRO A 104 3.37 21.77 -0.36
C PRO A 104 2.41 22.13 0.78
N ASN A 105 2.94 22.20 2.01
CA ASN A 105 2.19 22.59 3.20
C ASN A 105 0.92 21.76 3.43
N SER A 106 1.00 20.46 3.15
CA SER A 106 -0.09 19.50 3.27
C SER A 106 0.29 18.36 4.20
N SER A 107 -0.71 17.77 4.84
CA SER A 107 -0.54 16.58 5.67
C SER A 107 -1.36 15.45 5.07
N TYR A 108 -0.75 14.28 4.95
CA TYR A 108 -1.34 13.12 4.33
C TYR A 108 -1.40 11.95 5.31
N MET A 109 -2.53 11.25 5.31
CA MET A 109 -2.65 9.91 5.83
C MET A 109 -2.31 8.96 4.69
N VAL A 110 -1.30 8.11 4.87
CA VAL A 110 -0.79 7.21 3.85
C VAL A 110 -0.83 5.77 4.34
N ARG A 111 -1.13 4.84 3.43
CA ARG A 111 -0.92 3.40 3.64
C ARG A 111 -0.10 2.80 2.51
N ILE A 112 0.72 1.82 2.87
CA ILE A 112 1.53 1.05 1.93
C ILE A 112 1.04 -0.39 1.92
N VAL A 113 1.05 -1.01 0.75
CA VAL A 113 0.81 -2.45 0.58
C VAL A 113 2.04 -3.11 -0.01
N ALA A 114 2.40 -4.27 0.51
CA ALA A 114 3.31 -5.17 -0.18
C ALA A 114 2.61 -5.84 -1.35
N VAL A 115 3.38 -6.07 -2.41
CA VAL A 115 2.96 -6.79 -3.61
C VAL A 115 3.97 -7.91 -3.87
N ASP A 116 3.49 -9.12 -4.07
CA ASP A 116 4.34 -10.28 -4.38
C ASP A 116 4.72 -10.35 -5.88
N ASP A 117 5.50 -11.37 -6.25
CA ASP A 117 5.93 -11.60 -7.63
C ASP A 117 4.76 -11.88 -8.61
N ASP A 118 3.62 -12.33 -8.08
CA ASP A 118 2.40 -12.63 -8.86
C ASP A 118 1.46 -11.40 -8.98
N GLY A 119 1.83 -10.27 -8.36
CA GLY A 119 1.03 -9.05 -8.34
C GLY A 119 -0.08 -9.03 -7.27
N THR A 120 -0.09 -10.02 -6.39
CA THR A 120 -1.05 -10.12 -5.27
C THR A 120 -0.69 -9.12 -4.19
N ARG A 121 -1.71 -8.41 -3.69
CA ARG A 121 -1.54 -7.37 -2.66
C ARG A 121 -1.82 -7.91 -1.26
N GLY A 122 -0.97 -7.53 -0.31
CA GLY A 122 -1.19 -7.74 1.11
C GLY A 122 -2.29 -6.84 1.68
N TYR A 123 -2.44 -6.89 3.01
CA TYR A 123 -3.24 -5.89 3.73
C TYR A 123 -2.51 -4.53 3.72
N PRO A 124 -3.25 -3.41 3.61
CA PRO A 124 -2.68 -2.09 3.82
C PRO A 124 -2.09 -1.98 5.23
N SER A 125 -0.96 -1.29 5.35
CA SER A 125 -0.39 -0.95 6.64
C SER A 125 -1.39 -0.18 7.51
N GLU A 126 -1.08 -0.12 8.82
CA GLU A 126 -1.66 0.93 9.64
C GLU A 126 -1.35 2.30 9.00
N PRO A 127 -2.31 3.25 9.05
CA PRO A 127 -2.09 4.56 8.46
C PRO A 127 -1.00 5.29 9.22
N PHE A 128 -0.08 5.91 8.47
CA PHE A 128 0.93 6.80 9.02
C PHE A 128 0.80 8.19 8.41
N ILE A 129 1.20 9.19 9.19
CA ILE A 129 1.04 10.60 8.81
C ILE A 129 2.38 11.12 8.30
N ILE A 130 2.34 11.75 7.12
CA ILE A 130 3.45 12.52 6.59
C ILE A 130 3.05 13.97 6.41
N HIS A 131 4.03 14.86 6.47
CA HIS A 131 3.86 16.29 6.30
C HIS A 131 4.83 16.80 5.23
N THR A 132 4.38 17.73 4.40
CA THR A 132 5.25 18.44 3.46
C THR A 132 5.57 19.84 3.97
N ALA A 133 6.79 20.29 3.69
CA ALA A 133 7.21 21.64 4.00
C ALA A 133 6.45 22.68 3.15
N ARG A 134 6.51 23.95 3.56
CA ARG A 134 6.09 25.05 2.69
C ARG A 134 7.01 25.09 1.47
N GLY A 135 6.42 25.24 0.29
CA GLY A 135 7.16 25.39 -0.97
C GLY A 135 8.14 26.54 -0.85
N SER A 136 9.38 26.32 -1.28
CA SER A 136 10.36 27.40 -1.39
C SER A 136 9.99 28.26 -2.60
N ILE A 137 9.99 29.59 -2.43
CA ILE A 137 9.78 30.54 -3.55
C ILE A 137 10.92 30.45 -4.60
N SER A 138 12.02 29.75 -4.29
CA SER A 138 13.23 29.67 -5.11
C SER A 138 13.10 28.84 -6.39
N ASP A 139 12.02 28.08 -6.61
CA ASP A 139 11.82 27.29 -7.83
C ASP A 139 11.22 28.11 -8.99
N LYS A 140 11.11 29.44 -8.82
CA LYS A 140 10.78 30.39 -9.89
C LYS A 140 12.03 31.20 -10.28
N ILE A 141 12.93 30.60 -11.05
CA ILE A 141 13.90 31.34 -11.88
C ILE A 141 13.88 30.75 -13.29
#